data_AF-A0A2U0S5D0-F1
#
_entry.id   AF-A0A2U0S5D0-F1
#
_cell.length_a   1.000
_cell.length_b   1.000
_cell.length_c   1.000
_cell.angle_alpha   90.00
_cell.angle_beta   90.00
_cell.angle_gamma   90.00
#
_symmetry.space_group_name_H-M   'P 1'
#
loop_
_entity.id
_entity.type
_entity.pdbx_description
1 polymer ?
#
loop_
_entity_poly.entity_id
_entity_poly.type
_entity_poly.pdbx_seq_one_letter_code
_entity_poly.pdbx_strand_id
1 'polypeptide(L)' 'MSYGNREMHKATCADCGKECDVPFKPDGTRPVYCRECYS' A
#
# COMPACT_ATOMS: atom_id res chain seq x y z
N MET A 1 -3.74 -10.83 -24.52
CA MET A 1 -4.26 -10.62 -23.15
C MET A 1 -3.28 -9.74 -22.40
N SER A 2 -3.56 -8.45 -22.26
CA SER A 2 -2.66 -7.49 -21.61
C SER A 2 -3.09 -7.35 -20.16
N TYR A 3 -2.40 -8.04 -19.25
CA TYR A 3 -2.60 -7.89 -17.81
C TYR A 3 -2.28 -6.44 -17.45
N GLY A 4 -3.29 -5.69 -16.99
CA GLY A 4 -3.16 -4.29 -16.62
C GLY A 4 -1.98 -4.09 -15.67
N ASN A 5 -1.12 -3.12 -15.98
CA ASN A 5 -0.03 -2.68 -15.11
C ASN A 5 -0.64 -2.30 -13.76
N ARG A 6 -0.49 -3.15 -12.75
CA ARG A 6 -0.85 -2.82 -11.38
C ARG A 6 0.25 -1.91 -10.88
N GLU A 7 0.03 -0.60 -10.95
CA GLU A 7 0.96 0.38 -10.40
C GLU A 7 0.98 0.20 -8.88
N MET A 8 2.10 -0.31 -8.40
CA MET A 8 2.37 -0.45 -6.98
C MET A 8 2.96 0.87 -6.48
N HIS A 9 2.31 1.48 -5.51
CA HIS A 9 2.78 2.70 -4.86
C HIS A 9 3.46 2.37 -3.54
N LYS A 10 4.61 3.01 -3.29
CA LYS A 10 5.26 2.96 -1.99
C LYS A 10 4.43 3.71 -0.96
N ALA A 11 4.17 3.06 0.17
CA ALA A 11 3.46 3.63 1.30
C ALA A 11 4.06 3.14 2.61
N THR A 12 3.94 3.95 3.65
CA THR A 12 4.36 3.60 5.01
C THR A 12 3.18 3.08 5.79
N CYS A 13 3.32 1.93 6.44
CA CYS A 13 2.29 1.37 7.30
C CYS A 13 2.04 2.29 8.49
N ALA A 14 0.79 2.70 8.72
CA ALA A 14 0.40 3.58 9.81
C ALA A 14 0.47 2.89 11.19
N ASP A 15 0.49 1.55 11.21
CA ASP A 15 0.50 0.75 12.45
C ASP A 15 1.94 0.40 12.88
N CYS A 16 2.73 -0.20 11.98
CA CYS A 16 4.10 -0.62 12.28
C CYS A 16 5.19 0.32 11.76
N GLY A 17 4.86 1.34 10.96
CA GLY A 17 5.82 2.31 10.42
C GLY A 17 6.73 1.77 9.31
N LYS A 18 6.54 0.53 8.84
CA LYS A 18 7.37 -0.07 7.79
C LYS A 18 6.96 0.39 6.40
N GLU A 19 7.91 0.47 5.48
CA GLU A 19 7.64 0.71 4.06
C GLU A 19 7.06 -0.54 3.39
N CYS A 20 6.02 -0.36 2.58
CA CYS A 20 5.34 -1.43 1.83
C CYS A 20 4.84 -0.93 0.48
N ASP A 21 4.65 -1.85 -0.46
CA ASP A 21 4.11 -1.53 -1.78
C ASP A 21 2.62 -1.90 -1.83
N VAL A 22 1.77 -0.92 -2.12
CA VAL A 22 0.31 -1.05 -2.14
C VAL A 22 -0.25 -0.73 -3.54
N PRO A 23 -1.32 -1.42 -3.99
CA PRO A 23 -1.90 -1.20 -5.31
C PRO A 23 -2.80 0.05 -5.40
N PHE A 24 -2.79 0.90 -4.37
CA PHE A 24 -3.58 2.12 -4.28
C PHE A 24 -2.67 3.28 -3.87
N LYS A 25 -2.98 4.48 -4.33
CA LYS A 25 -2.19 5.67 -4.01
C LYS A 25 -2.46 6.10 -2.56
N PRO A 26 -1.46 6.15 -1.68
CA PRO A 26 -1.63 6.73 -0.34
C PRO A 26 -1.98 8.21 -0.48
N ASP A 27 -3.18 8.59 -0.06
CA ASP A 27 -3.68 9.97 -0.08
C ASP A 27 -3.36 10.75 1.20
N GLY A 28 -2.75 10.11 2.20
CA GLY A 28 -2.43 10.71 3.50
C GLY A 28 -3.67 11.04 4.36
N THR A 29 -4.88 10.87 3.81
CA THR A 29 -6.15 11.04 4.52
C THR A 29 -6.58 9.72 5.15
N ARG A 30 -6.28 8.60 4.48
CA ARG A 30 -6.52 7.25 4.96
C ARG A 30 -5.22 6.56 5.41
N PRO A 31 -5.22 5.89 6.58
CA PRO A 31 -4.07 5.12 7.03
C PRO A 31 -3.83 3.93 6.10
N VAL A 32 -2.58 3.72 5.70
CA VAL A 32 -2.17 2.55 4.92
C VAL A 32 -1.74 1.45 5.88
N TYR A 33 -2.16 0.22 5.60
CA TYR A 33 -1.75 -0.94 6.37
C TYR A 33 -1.01 -1.92 5.47
N CYS A 34 0.12 -2.44 5.96
CA CYS A 34 0.83 -3.51 5.27
C CYS A 34 0.05 -4.83 5.41
N ARG A 35 0.40 -5.83 4.59
CA ARG A 35 -0.24 -7.16 4.65
C ARG A 35 -0.11 -7.83 6.02
N GLU A 36 0.95 -7.51 6.78
CA GLU A 36 1.13 -8.04 8.14
C GLU A 36 0.12 -7.44 9.12
N CYS A 37 -0.15 -6.13 9.05
CA CYS A 37 -1.08 -5.44 9.95
C CYS A 37 -2.55 -5.56 9.50
N TYR A 38 -2.82 -5.80 8.21
CA TYR A 38 -4.16 -6.08 7.68
C TYR A 38 -4.57 -7.57 7.84
N SER A 39 -3.66 -8.41 8.33
CA SER A 39 -3.91 -9.84 8.60
C SER A 39 -4.89 -10.05 9.74
#